data_AF-A0A1U0EEW2-F1
#
_entry.id   AF-A0A1U0EEW2-F1
#
_cell.length_a   1.000
_cell.length_b   1.000
_cell.length_c   1.000
_cell.angle_alpha   90.00
_cell.angle_beta   90.00
_cell.angle_gamma   90.00
#
_symmetry.space_group_name_H-M   'P 1'
#
loop_
_entity.id
_entity.type
_entity.pdbx_description
1 polymer ?
#
loop_
_entity_poly.entity_id
_entity_poly.type
_entity_poly.pdbx_seq_one_letter_code
_entity_poly.pdbx_strand_id
1 'polypeptide(L)'
;MNPHADGISLDNFVDWLIEAGYPIARIDNYTEWFTRFDTAIRGLPEKQKQHSLLPLLHAYRHPQHPHNGAFLPAIRFSEGVQAHLNADIPHLTRELIAKYAADLKQLGLL
;
A
#
# COMPACT_ATOMS: atom_id res chain seq x y z
N MET A 1 -12.79 -6.53 2.97
CA MET A 1 -12.07 -7.49 2.09
C MET A 1 -12.29 -7.02 0.66
N ASN A 2 -11.26 -6.90 -0.16
CA ASN A 2 -11.41 -6.54 -1.58
C ASN A 2 -11.44 -7.84 -2.41
N PRO A 3 -12.58 -8.23 -3.01
CA PRO A 3 -12.69 -9.46 -3.80
C PRO A 3 -12.12 -9.35 -5.21
N HIS A 4 -11.80 -8.14 -5.66
CA HIS A 4 -11.51 -7.88 -7.06
C HIS A 4 -10.21 -8.53 -7.51
N ALA A 5 -10.28 -9.23 -8.65
CA ALA A 5 -9.13 -9.73 -9.39
C ALA A 5 -8.74 -8.70 -10.48
N ASP A 6 -8.60 -7.43 -10.06
CA ASP A 6 -8.34 -6.28 -10.93
C ASP A 6 -6.84 -6.05 -11.21
N GLY A 7 -5.97 -6.89 -10.64
CA GLY A 7 -4.52 -6.79 -10.78
C GLY A 7 -3.90 -5.62 -10.03
N ILE A 8 -4.66 -4.91 -9.18
CA ILE A 8 -4.15 -3.77 -8.41
C ILE A 8 -3.36 -4.30 -7.21
N SER A 9 -2.06 -4.01 -7.20
CA SER A 9 -1.11 -4.42 -6.17
C SER A 9 -0.39 -3.21 -5.54
N LEU A 10 0.50 -3.48 -4.58
CA LEU A 10 1.37 -2.46 -4.00
C LEU A 10 2.32 -1.83 -5.03
N ASP A 11 2.68 -2.55 -6.10
CA ASP A 11 3.51 -2.00 -7.16
C ASP A 11 2.76 -0.89 -7.92
N ASN A 12 1.46 -1.07 -8.17
CA ASN A 12 0.63 -0.01 -8.76
C ASN A 12 0.53 1.21 -7.86
N PHE A 13 0.50 1.03 -6.53
CA PHE A 13 0.49 2.17 -5.61
C PHE A 13 1.79 2.96 -5.69
N VAL A 14 2.93 2.28 -5.82
CA VAL A 14 4.22 2.93 -6.02
C VAL A 14 4.24 3.71 -7.34
N ASP A 15 3.72 3.13 -8.43
CA ASP A 15 3.62 3.82 -9.72
C ASP A 15 2.77 5.10 -9.60
N TRP A 16 1.60 5.01 -8.95
CA TRP A 16 0.72 6.14 -8.74
C TRP A 16 1.33 7.26 -7.89
N LEU A 17 2.16 6.92 -6.90
CA LEU A 17 2.90 7.91 -6.11
C LEU A 17 4.00 8.59 -6.94
N ILE A 18 4.72 7.84 -7.79
CA ILE A 18 5.72 8.40 -8.70
C ILE A 18 5.04 9.36 -9.70
N GLU A 19 3.93 8.94 -10.30
CA GLU A 19 3.14 9.77 -11.22
C GLU A 19 2.59 11.04 -10.55
N ALA A 20 2.25 10.97 -9.26
CA ALA A 20 1.83 12.12 -8.46
C ALA A 20 3.00 13.05 -8.07
N GLY A 21 4.23 12.75 -8.49
CA GLY A 21 5.42 13.58 -8.29
C GLY A 21 6.19 13.32 -7.00
N TYR A 22 5.90 12.23 -6.28
CA TYR A 22 6.68 11.86 -5.10
C TYR A 22 8.01 11.21 -5.53
N PRO A 23 9.15 11.61 -4.91
CA PRO A 23 10.47 11.16 -5.32
C PRO A 23 10.75 9.73 -4.82
N ILE A 24 10.22 8.73 -5.53
CA ILE A 24 10.41 7.32 -5.22
C ILE A 24 11.24 6.67 -6.33
N ALA A 25 12.35 6.05 -5.95
CA ALA A 25 13.19 5.26 -6.85
C ALA A 25 12.95 3.77 -6.64
N ARG A 26 12.80 3.02 -7.74
CA ARG A 26 12.74 1.55 -7.71
C ARG A 26 14.14 0.96 -7.69
N ILE A 27 14.28 -0.14 -6.96
CA ILE A 27 15.50 -0.95 -6.90
C ILE A 27 15.08 -2.37 -7.26
N ASP A 28 15.59 -2.89 -8.38
CA ASP A 28 15.13 -4.16 -8.95
C ASP A 28 15.47 -5.37 -8.05
N ASN A 29 16.62 -5.33 -7.37
CA ASN A 29 17.00 -6.39 -6.46
C ASN A 29 16.31 -6.21 -5.11
N TYR A 30 15.42 -7.13 -4.76
CA TYR A 30 14.65 -7.05 -3.50
C TYR A 30 15.52 -7.05 -2.24
N THR A 31 16.58 -7.86 -2.20
CA THR A 31 17.49 -7.93 -1.05
C THR A 31 18.25 -6.61 -0.87
N GLU A 32 18.65 -5.99 -1.98
CA GLU A 32 19.27 -4.67 -1.98
C GLU A 32 18.27 -3.60 -1.54
N TRP A 33 17.06 -3.61 -2.12
CA TRP A 33 15.96 -2.73 -1.71
C TRP A 33 15.72 -2.82 -0.20
N PHE A 34 15.54 -4.04 0.34
CA PHE A 34 15.25 -4.26 1.75
C PHE A 34 16.38 -3.75 2.65
N THR A 35 17.63 -3.99 2.27
CA THR A 35 18.81 -3.52 3.02
C THR A 35 18.85 -1.99 3.12
N ARG A 36 18.62 -1.30 1.99
CA ARG A 36 18.58 0.17 1.94
C ARG A 36 17.35 0.72 2.67
N PHE A 37 16.21 0.06 2.52
CA PHE A 37 14.95 0.42 3.18
C PHE A 37 15.05 0.30 4.71
N ASP A 38 15.60 -0.80 5.23
CA ASP A 38 15.84 -0.99 6.67
C ASP A 38 16.74 0.12 7.24
N THR A 39 17.84 0.41 6.53
CA THR A 39 18.76 1.49 6.91
C THR A 39 18.05 2.85 6.91
N ALA A 40 17.30 3.16 5.87
CA ALA A 40 16.58 4.43 5.73
C ALA A 40 15.53 4.62 6.84
N ILE A 41 14.71 3.60 7.11
CA ILE A 41 13.70 3.65 8.17
C ILE A 41 14.33 3.86 9.55
N ARG A 42 15.44 3.17 9.85
CA ARG A 42 16.15 3.35 11.13
C ARG A 42 16.79 4.73 11.24
N GLY A 43 17.13 5.36 10.12
CA GLY A 43 17.67 6.71 10.04
C GLY A 43 16.64 7.84 10.09
N LEU A 44 15.34 7.54 10.07
CA LEU A 44 14.29 8.57 10.10
C LEU A 44 14.33 9.41 11.39
N PRO A 45 13.93 10.70 11.33
CA PRO A 45 13.63 11.50 12.50
C PRO A 45 12.61 10.80 13.42
N GLU A 46 12.72 11.01 14.73
CA GLU A 46 11.95 10.25 15.72
C GLU A 46 10.43 10.28 15.50
N LYS A 47 9.88 11.45 15.12
CA LYS A 47 8.46 11.59 14.78
C LYS A 47 8.06 10.67 13.63
N GLN A 48 8.79 10.68 12.52
CA GLN A 48 8.49 9.84 11.36
C GLN A 48 8.73 8.36 11.67
N LYS A 49 9.80 8.05 12.42
CA LYS A 49 10.16 6.69 12.81
C LYS A 49 9.05 5.99 13.60
N GLN A 50 8.42 6.70 14.56
CA GLN A 50 7.30 6.17 15.35
C GLN A 50 6.05 5.88 14.50
N HIS A 51 5.89 6.58 13.38
CA HIS A 51 4.79 6.39 12.43
C HIS A 51 5.21 5.59 11.18
N SER A 52 6.37 4.95 11.22
CA SER A 52 6.91 4.15 10.11
C SER A 52 6.63 2.66 10.27
N LEU A 53 7.00 1.89 9.25
CA LEU A 53 6.94 0.42 9.27
C LEU A 53 8.01 -0.24 10.16
N LEU A 54 8.83 0.52 10.91
CA LEU A 54 9.91 -0.02 11.74
C LEU A 54 9.48 -1.21 12.64
N PRO A 55 8.32 -1.18 13.34
CA PRO A 55 7.89 -2.30 14.18
C PRO A 55 7.55 -3.57 13.37
N LEU A 56 7.16 -3.40 12.11
CA LEU A 56 6.70 -4.45 11.20
C LEU A 56 7.73 -4.80 10.13
N LEU A 57 8.94 -4.25 10.22
CA LEU A 57 9.95 -4.35 9.16
C LEU A 57 10.35 -5.79 8.83
N HIS A 58 10.33 -6.67 9.84
CA HIS A 58 10.61 -8.10 9.67
C HIS A 58 9.64 -8.80 8.71
N ALA A 59 8.40 -8.32 8.59
CA ALA A 59 7.39 -8.91 7.69
C ALA A 59 7.72 -8.68 6.21
N TYR A 60 8.58 -7.69 5.91
CA TYR A 60 9.01 -7.34 4.55
C TYR A 60 10.41 -7.88 4.22
N ARG A 61 10.95 -8.82 5.02
CA ARG A 61 12.27 -9.40 4.76
C ARG A 61 12.31 -10.19 3.44
N HIS A 62 11.18 -10.74 3.03
CA HIS A 62 11.06 -11.53 1.81
C HIS A 62 9.87 -11.03 0.98
N PRO A 63 9.94 -11.10 -0.37
CA PRO A 63 8.83 -10.72 -1.23
C PRO A 63 7.57 -11.51 -0.85
N GLN A 64 6.43 -10.83 -0.87
CA GLN A 64 5.16 -11.52 -0.73
C GLN A 64 4.84 -12.29 -2.01
N HIS A 65 4.15 -13.42 -1.87
CA HIS A 65 3.63 -14.14 -3.01
C HIS A 65 2.49 -13.32 -3.64
N PRO A 66 2.46 -13.16 -4.97
CA PRO A 66 1.37 -12.46 -5.63
C PRO A 66 0.07 -13.24 -5.46
N HIS A 67 -1.00 -12.52 -5.11
CA HIS A 67 -2.34 -13.07 -5.03
C HIS A 67 -3.25 -12.22 -5.92
N ASN A 68 -4.02 -12.87 -6.79
CA ASN A 68 -5.02 -12.19 -7.60
C ASN A 68 -6.40 -12.44 -6.99
N GLY A 69 -7.04 -11.39 -6.49
CA GLY A 69 -8.31 -11.47 -5.76
C GLY A 69 -8.16 -11.75 -4.27
N ALA A 70 -9.30 -11.93 -3.60
CA ALA A 70 -9.34 -12.14 -2.16
C ALA A 70 -8.80 -13.51 -1.73
N PHE A 71 -8.05 -13.52 -0.63
CA PHE A 71 -7.58 -14.74 0.03
C PHE A 71 -8.72 -15.58 0.65
N LEU A 72 -9.85 -14.93 0.95
CA LEU A 72 -11.03 -15.57 1.52
C LEU A 72 -12.26 -15.24 0.66
N PRO A 73 -13.26 -16.12 0.56
CA PRO A 73 -14.49 -15.82 -0.16
C PRO A 73 -15.24 -14.63 0.48
N ALA A 74 -15.64 -13.65 -0.34
CA ALA A 74 -16.41 -12.49 0.10
C ALA A 74 -17.85 -12.45 -0.46
N ILE A 75 -18.38 -13.59 -0.92
CA ILE A 75 -19.63 -13.69 -1.68
C ILE A 75 -20.81 -13.04 -0.93
N ARG A 76 -21.08 -13.49 0.31
CA ARG A 76 -22.20 -12.96 1.12
C ARG A 76 -22.05 -11.47 1.45
N PHE A 77 -20.81 -11.00 1.56
CA PHE A 77 -20.55 -9.59 1.82
C PHE A 77 -20.86 -8.75 0.57
N SER A 78 -20.40 -9.18 -0.61
CA SER A 78 -20.71 -8.54 -1.90
C SER A 78 -22.22 -8.52 -2.16
N GLU A 79 -22.92 -9.64 -1.96
CA GLU A 79 -24.38 -9.71 -2.07
C GLU A 79 -25.09 -8.72 -1.13
N GLY A 80 -24.63 -8.62 0.13
CA GLY A 80 -25.18 -7.69 1.11
C GLY A 80 -24.97 -6.22 0.72
N VAL A 81 -23.78 -5.87 0.22
CA VAL A 81 -23.45 -4.53 -0.25
C VAL A 81 -24.34 -4.15 -1.43
N GLN A 82 -24.45 -5.03 -2.44
CA GLN A 82 -25.28 -4.79 -3.61
C GLN A 82 -26.75 -4.61 -3.24
N ALA A 83 -27.29 -5.45 -2.35
CA ALA A 83 -28.70 -5.39 -1.95
C ALA A 83 -29.08 -4.11 -1.19
N HIS A 84 -28.17 -3.53 -0.40
CA HIS A 84 -28.47 -2.38 0.45
C HIS A 84 -28.02 -1.03 -0.12
N LEU A 85 -26.92 -1.03 -0.88
CA LEU A 85 -26.34 0.20 -1.43
C LEU A 85 -26.58 0.35 -2.93
N ASN A 86 -27.10 -0.69 -3.60
CA ASN A 86 -27.25 -0.76 -5.05
C ASN A 86 -25.94 -0.39 -5.78
N ALA A 87 -24.82 -0.81 -5.21
CA ALA A 87 -23.47 -0.53 -5.66
C ALA A 87 -22.58 -1.73 -5.39
N ASP A 88 -21.57 -1.93 -6.24
CA ASP A 88 -20.56 -2.95 -6.02
C ASP A 88 -19.52 -2.48 -4.98
N ILE A 89 -18.74 -3.41 -4.46
CA ILE A 89 -17.58 -3.11 -3.62
C ILE A 89 -16.62 -2.24 -4.45
N PRO A 90 -16.12 -1.10 -3.94
CA PRO A 90 -15.25 -0.24 -4.72
C PRO A 90 -13.87 -0.88 -4.95
N HIS A 91 -13.28 -0.54 -6.10
CA HIS A 91 -11.87 -0.81 -6.39
C HIS A 91 -10.97 0.19 -5.67
N LEU A 92 -9.69 -0.17 -5.52
CA LEU A 92 -8.68 0.75 -5.01
C LEU A 92 -8.26 1.69 -6.15
N THR A 93 -8.22 2.98 -5.87
CA THR A 93 -7.97 4.00 -6.91
C THR A 93 -6.72 4.81 -6.64
N ARG A 94 -6.19 5.43 -7.70
CA ARG A 94 -5.05 6.36 -7.62
C ARG A 94 -5.32 7.51 -6.67
N GLU A 95 -6.54 8.05 -6.68
CA GLU A 95 -6.95 9.19 -5.86
C GLU A 95 -6.88 8.85 -4.37
N LEU A 96 -7.25 7.62 -4.00
CA LEU A 96 -7.12 7.15 -2.62
C LEU A 96 -5.65 7.14 -2.19
N ILE A 97 -4.75 6.60 -3.01
CA ILE A 97 -3.32 6.53 -2.69
C ILE A 97 -2.69 7.93 -2.61
N ALA A 98 -3.01 8.82 -3.56
CA ALA A 98 -2.56 10.20 -3.55
C ALA A 98 -3.06 10.96 -2.30
N LYS A 99 -4.28 10.69 -1.86
CA LYS A 99 -4.83 11.27 -0.62
C LYS A 99 -3.99 10.92 0.60
N TYR A 100 -3.56 9.66 0.77
CA TYR A 100 -2.70 9.27 1.90
C TYR A 100 -1.42 10.10 1.95
N ALA A 101 -0.74 10.27 0.81
CA ALA A 101 0.50 11.03 0.76
C ALA A 101 0.27 12.53 1.01
N ALA A 102 -0.85 13.09 0.56
CA ALA A 102 -1.25 14.46 0.85
C ALA A 102 -1.56 14.67 2.35
N ASP A 103 -2.32 13.75 2.96
CA ASP A 103 -2.70 13.81 4.37
C ASP A 103 -1.47 13.66 5.28
N LEU A 104 -0.54 12.74 4.97
CA LEU A 104 0.72 12.59 5.72
C LEU A 104 1.57 13.86 5.67
N LYS A 105 1.62 14.54 4.52
CA LYS A 105 2.29 15.83 4.40
C LYS A 105 1.62 16.91 5.26
N GLN A 106 0.28 16.97 5.27
CA GLN A 106 -0.47 17.91 6.12
C GLN A 106 -0.24 17.67 7.62
N LEU A 107 -0.06 16.41 8.03
CA LEU A 107 0.27 16.04 9.42
C LEU A 107 1.76 16.27 9.78
N GLY A 108 2.57 16.71 8.81
CA GLY A 108 4.01 16.88 8.97
C GLY A 108 4.71 15.56 9.27
N LEU A 109 4.29 14.50 8.59
CA LEU A 109 4.86 13.14 8.65
C LEU A 109 5.61 12.77 7.36
N LEU A 110 5.65 13.67 6.38
CA LEU A 110 6.28 13.48 5.07
C LEU A 110 7.04 14.75 4.68
#